data_AF-A2ECL0-F1
#
_entry.id   AF-A2ECL0-F1
#
_cell.length_a   1.000
_cell.length_b   1.000
_cell.length_c   1.000
_cell.angle_alpha   90.00
_cell.angle_beta   90.00
_cell.angle_gamma   90.00
#
_symmetry.space_group_name_H-M   'P 1'
#
loop_
_entity.id
_entity.type
_entity.pdbx_description
1 polymer ?
#
loop_
_entity_poly.entity_id
_entity_poly.type
_entity_poly.pdbx_seq_one_letter_code
_entity_poly.pdbx_strand_id
1 'polypeptide(L)'
;MTINYRQVANDIGNQLENHTFVESYNIQDTCKILELATLNVSQARNLFEDSYFKYDPIDSFKIFQYVKVELGHDFDQALALCDVLSNFLKAPVIRALQSSVKEMLDTIKTKDEELIHLRKEINDMKGKNPNLLSRKSISTANVEIAQQAATIEDLKQQIEMLKEASINSPTPTNTIHIENLKQYAPIRDEFERTHEYVKEEDFYKVYDILRNIADEGDKISMKYAIENRYHEIRRGLICFYMQLQKAIYRL
;
A
#
# COMPACT_ATOMS: atom_id res chain seq x y z
N MET A 1 62.48 21.88 18.40
CA MET A 1 62.35 20.51 17.86
C MET A 1 61.28 20.52 16.79
N THR A 2 61.49 19.87 15.65
CA THR A 2 60.47 19.77 14.60
C THR A 2 59.58 18.58 14.92
N ILE A 3 58.28 18.80 15.12
CA ILE A 3 57.31 17.74 15.44
C ILE A 3 56.86 17.08 14.13
N ASN A 4 56.94 15.75 14.06
CA ASN A 4 56.37 14.98 12.96
C ASN A 4 54.89 14.69 13.22
N TYR A 5 54.01 15.63 12.84
CA TYR A 5 52.58 15.57 13.17
C TYR A 5 51.88 14.30 12.69
N ARG A 6 52.25 13.75 11.53
CA ARG A 6 51.62 12.54 10.98
C ARG A 6 51.96 11.30 11.80
N GLN A 7 53.22 11.18 12.25
CA GLN A 7 53.61 10.08 13.12
C GLN A 7 52.88 10.17 14.46
N VAL A 8 52.83 11.36 15.06
CA VAL A 8 52.11 11.56 16.32
C VAL A 8 50.61 11.27 16.18
N ALA A 9 49.99 11.66 15.07
CA ALA A 9 48.58 11.38 14.79
C ALA A 9 48.30 9.87 14.67
N ASN A 10 49.21 9.09 14.09
CA ASN A 10 49.07 7.64 14.01
C ASN A 10 49.21 6.95 15.38
N ASP A 11 50.05 7.50 16.26
CA ASP A 11 50.34 6.95 17.59
C ASP A 11 49.47 7.59 18.70
N ILE A 12 48.49 8.42 18.34
CA ILE A 12 47.73 9.26 19.28
C ILE A 12 46.95 8.43 20.30
N GLY A 13 46.49 7.24 19.92
CA GLY A 13 45.69 6.36 20.80
C GLY A 13 46.41 6.05 22.10
N ASN A 14 47.67 5.62 22.03
CA ASN A 14 48.48 5.31 23.21
C ASN A 14 48.68 6.55 24.11
N GLN A 15 48.79 7.74 23.52
CA GLN A 15 49.03 8.97 24.28
C GLN A 15 47.76 9.45 25.00
N LEU A 16 46.59 9.24 24.39
CA LEU A 16 45.28 9.54 24.95
C LEU A 16 44.85 8.52 26.03
N GLU A 17 45.21 7.24 25.87
CA GLU A 17 44.98 6.22 26.90
C GLU A 17 45.80 6.49 28.16
N ASN A 18 47.01 7.04 28.00
CA ASN A 18 47.89 7.38 29.12
C ASN A 18 47.74 8.83 29.61
N HIS A 19 46.75 9.59 29.11
CA HIS A 19 46.52 11.00 29.49
C HIS A 19 47.76 11.92 29.34
N THR A 20 48.65 11.63 28.38
CA THR A 20 49.92 12.37 28.18
C THR A 20 49.87 13.32 26.99
N PHE A 21 48.86 13.18 26.13
CA PHE A 21 48.79 13.90 24.86
C PHE A 21 48.69 15.41 25.05
N VAL A 22 47.71 15.89 25.82
CA VAL A 22 47.56 17.34 26.05
C VAL A 22 48.73 17.91 26.84
N GLU A 23 49.44 17.09 27.62
CA GLU A 23 50.63 17.51 28.37
C GLU A 23 51.85 17.72 27.49
N SER A 24 51.97 16.91 26.44
CA SER A 24 53.14 16.87 25.58
C SER A 24 53.16 17.95 24.50
N TYR A 25 52.01 18.52 24.15
CA TYR A 25 51.88 19.48 23.04
C TYR A 25 51.16 20.75 23.46
N ASN A 26 51.53 21.87 22.84
CA ASN A 26 50.76 23.11 22.95
C ASN A 26 49.50 23.04 22.06
N ILE A 27 48.57 23.96 22.27
CA ILE A 27 47.29 23.99 21.54
C ILE A 27 47.43 24.01 20.01
N GLN A 28 48.40 24.73 19.45
CA GLN A 28 48.57 24.82 18.00
C GLN A 28 49.01 23.48 17.41
N ASP A 29 49.93 22.80 18.09
CA ASP A 29 50.40 21.47 17.71
C ASP A 29 49.30 20.43 17.92
N THR A 30 48.56 20.50 19.05
CA THR A 30 47.39 19.66 19.32
C THR A 30 46.37 19.74 18.18
N CYS A 31 45.96 20.95 17.76
CA CYS A 31 45.01 21.11 16.65
C CYS A 31 45.53 20.50 15.34
N LYS A 32 46.79 20.76 14.97
CA LYS A 32 47.39 20.19 13.75
C LYS A 32 47.47 18.66 13.76
N ILE A 33 47.72 18.06 14.92
CA ILE A 33 47.74 16.61 15.09
C ILE A 33 46.32 16.06 14.92
N LEU A 34 45.34 16.68 15.57
CA LEU A 34 43.93 16.26 15.52
C LEU A 34 43.32 16.39 14.12
N GLU A 35 43.74 17.38 13.32
CA GLU A 35 43.35 17.48 11.91
C GLU A 35 43.68 16.21 11.10
N LEU A 36 44.76 15.52 11.47
CA LEU A 36 45.26 14.33 10.79
C LEU A 36 44.77 13.02 11.42
N ALA A 37 44.23 13.08 12.64
CA ALA A 37 43.78 11.91 13.38
C ALA A 37 42.27 11.68 13.23
N THR A 38 41.85 10.44 13.47
CA THR A 38 40.45 10.07 13.70
C THR A 38 40.41 9.27 14.99
N LEU A 39 39.56 9.70 15.92
CA LEU A 39 39.48 9.13 17.25
C LEU A 39 38.26 8.24 17.35
N ASN A 40 38.35 7.15 18.11
CA ASN A 40 37.16 6.48 18.59
C ASN A 40 36.53 7.28 19.74
N VAL A 41 35.33 6.87 20.16
CA VAL A 41 34.57 7.56 21.22
C VAL A 41 35.34 7.62 22.54
N SER A 42 35.99 6.52 22.94
CA SER A 42 36.75 6.47 24.20
C SER A 42 37.93 7.44 24.19
N GLN A 43 38.66 7.49 23.07
CA GLN A 43 39.79 8.40 22.88
C GLN A 43 39.34 9.86 22.88
N ALA A 44 38.22 10.17 22.20
CA ALA A 44 37.65 11.51 22.19
C ALA A 44 37.23 11.96 23.59
N ARG A 45 36.64 11.06 24.38
CA ARG A 45 36.27 11.34 25.76
C ARG A 45 37.49 11.67 26.62
N ASN A 46 38.54 10.85 26.59
CA ASN A 46 39.77 11.12 27.33
C ASN A 46 40.38 12.47 26.94
N LEU A 47 40.45 12.75 25.63
CA LEU A 47 40.92 14.04 25.13
C LEU A 47 40.09 15.21 25.68
N PHE A 48 38.77 15.09 25.74
CA PHE A 48 37.89 16.14 26.24
C PHE A 48 38.06 16.37 27.74
N GLU A 49 38.16 15.30 28.52
CA GLU A 49 38.43 15.36 29.96
C GLU A 49 39.80 16.04 30.20
N ASP A 50 40.85 15.57 29.53
CA ASP A 50 42.21 16.10 29.65
C ASP A 50 42.29 17.57 29.25
N SER A 51 41.65 17.93 28.13
CA SER A 51 41.65 19.31 27.63
C SER A 51 40.93 20.23 28.60
N TYR A 52 39.81 19.79 29.17
CA TYR A 52 39.05 20.57 30.14
C TYR A 52 39.83 20.84 31.43
N PHE A 53 40.65 19.87 31.89
CA PHE A 53 41.48 20.07 33.07
C PHE A 53 42.68 20.99 32.82
N LYS A 54 43.26 20.93 31.62
CA LYS A 54 44.48 21.67 31.30
C LYS A 54 44.23 23.08 30.76
N TYR A 55 43.24 23.24 29.90
CA TYR A 55 43.00 24.46 29.13
C TYR A 55 41.77 25.21 29.65
N ASP A 56 41.71 26.50 29.36
CA ASP A 56 40.48 27.26 29.60
C ASP A 56 39.35 26.77 28.66
N PRO A 57 38.09 27.16 28.93
CA PRO A 57 36.96 26.72 28.11
C PRO A 57 37.04 27.13 26.63
N ILE A 58 37.65 28.27 26.31
CA ILE A 58 37.76 28.77 24.93
C ILE A 58 38.76 27.91 24.15
N ASP A 59 39.91 27.65 24.75
CA ASP A 59 40.96 26.81 24.18
C ASP A 59 40.53 25.34 24.07
N SER A 60 39.84 24.81 25.09
CA SER A 60 39.24 23.49 25.04
C SER A 60 38.25 23.37 23.88
N PHE A 61 37.37 24.36 23.73
CA PHE A 61 36.41 24.37 22.62
C PHE A 61 37.10 24.43 21.26
N LYS A 62 38.17 25.20 21.15
CA LYS A 62 38.98 25.25 19.93
C LYS A 62 39.58 23.89 19.60
N ILE A 63 40.08 23.14 20.59
CA ILE A 63 40.56 21.77 20.39
C ILE A 63 39.41 20.88 19.87
N PHE A 64 38.23 20.95 20.49
CA PHE A 64 37.08 20.11 20.14
C PHE A 64 36.64 20.29 18.68
N GLN A 65 36.80 21.49 18.11
CA GLN A 65 36.47 21.77 16.71
C GLN A 65 37.31 20.98 15.69
N TYR A 66 38.51 20.52 16.07
CA TYR A 66 39.39 19.74 15.20
C TYR A 66 39.25 18.24 15.40
N VAL A 67 38.44 17.79 16.35
CA VAL A 67 38.28 16.37 16.68
C VAL A 67 37.33 15.71 15.69
N LYS A 68 37.83 14.69 15.01
CA LYS A 68 37.04 13.78 14.17
C LYS A 68 36.80 12.51 14.96
N VAL A 69 35.54 12.19 15.25
CA VAL A 69 35.18 10.98 16.00
C VAL A 69 34.51 9.97 15.08
N GLU A 70 35.04 8.76 15.06
CA GLU A 70 34.38 7.59 14.49
C GLU A 70 33.44 7.00 15.55
N LEU A 71 32.14 7.22 15.36
CA LEU A 71 31.09 6.78 16.30
C LEU A 71 30.80 5.27 16.21
N GLY A 72 31.21 4.61 15.11
CA GLY A 72 30.91 3.20 14.87
C GLY A 72 29.42 2.90 14.78
N HIS A 73 29.03 1.68 15.17
CA HIS A 73 27.63 1.23 15.25
C HIS A 73 27.08 1.20 16.67
N ASP A 74 27.89 1.61 17.66
CA ASP A 74 27.52 1.59 19.07
C ASP A 74 26.92 2.95 19.48
N PHE A 75 25.59 3.02 19.39
CA PHE A 75 24.88 4.24 19.73
C PHE A 75 24.94 4.59 21.23
N ASP A 76 25.16 3.61 22.12
CA ASP A 76 25.30 3.88 23.55
C ASP A 76 26.61 4.66 23.81
N GLN A 77 27.67 4.36 23.06
CA GLN A 77 28.91 5.15 23.07
C GLN A 77 28.70 6.55 22.51
N ALA A 78 28.00 6.70 21.38
CA ALA A 78 27.69 8.02 20.83
C ALA A 78 26.90 8.90 21.82
N LEU A 79 25.94 8.30 22.55
CA LEU A 79 25.24 8.97 23.64
C LEU A 79 26.18 9.37 24.77
N ALA A 80 27.06 8.48 25.20
CA ALA A 80 28.06 8.80 26.22
C ALA A 80 28.96 9.99 25.82
N LEU A 81 29.32 10.10 24.54
CA LEU A 81 30.06 11.25 24.03
C LEU A 81 29.23 12.55 24.09
N CYS A 82 27.96 12.48 23.70
CA CYS A 82 27.02 13.60 23.80
C CYS A 82 26.85 14.06 25.26
N ASP A 83 26.78 13.13 26.22
CA ASP A 83 26.71 13.42 27.66
C ASP A 83 27.95 14.18 28.12
N VAL A 84 29.13 13.72 27.70
CA VAL A 84 30.41 14.36 28.01
C VAL A 84 30.44 15.78 27.43
N LEU A 85 30.07 15.96 26.15
CA LEU A 85 30.00 17.27 25.52
C LEU A 85 28.97 18.20 26.17
N SER A 86 27.81 17.68 26.58
CA SER A 86 26.75 18.49 27.20
C SER A 86 27.15 18.98 28.59
N ASN A 87 27.91 18.17 29.33
CA ASN A 87 28.48 18.52 30.62
C ASN A 87 29.58 19.58 30.49
N PHE A 88 30.45 19.44 29.49
CA PHE A 88 31.56 20.38 29.27
C PHE A 88 31.11 21.71 28.71
N LEU A 89 30.36 21.69 27.60
CA LEU A 89 29.97 22.92 26.91
C LEU A 89 28.88 23.66 27.68
N LYS A 90 28.09 22.96 28.51
CA LYS A 90 26.90 23.46 29.20
C LYS A 90 25.92 24.17 28.25
N ALA A 91 26.03 23.89 26.96
CA ALA A 91 25.26 24.55 25.91
C ALA A 91 23.85 23.94 25.86
N PRO A 92 22.78 24.76 25.99
CA PRO A 92 21.41 24.25 25.96
C PRO A 92 21.09 23.42 24.71
N VAL A 93 21.65 23.79 23.56
CA VAL A 93 21.46 23.08 22.30
C VAL A 93 22.02 21.66 22.33
N ILE A 94 23.17 21.43 22.97
CA ILE A 94 23.79 20.10 23.07
C ILE A 94 22.98 19.22 24.01
N ARG A 95 22.46 19.78 25.12
CA ARG A 95 21.55 19.05 26.01
C ARG A 95 20.25 18.65 25.30
N ALA A 96 19.66 19.56 24.54
CA ALA A 96 18.46 19.26 23.76
C ALA A 96 18.73 18.16 22.72
N LEU A 97 19.88 18.23 22.02
CA LEU A 97 20.31 17.21 21.08
C LEU A 97 20.50 15.85 21.77
N GLN A 98 21.22 15.82 22.90
CA GLN A 98 21.42 14.62 23.71
C GLN A 98 20.09 13.98 24.13
N SER A 99 19.16 14.78 24.65
CA SER A 99 17.82 14.29 25.02
C SER A 99 17.06 13.71 23.83
N SER A 100 17.10 14.38 22.68
CA SER A 100 16.43 13.92 21.46
C SER A 100 17.04 12.61 20.93
N VAL A 101 18.37 12.50 20.89
CA VAL A 101 19.05 11.26 20.46
C VAL A 101 18.73 10.12 21.43
N LYS A 102 18.68 10.39 22.73
CA LYS A 102 18.34 9.38 23.75
C LYS A 102 16.92 8.86 23.56
N GLU A 103 15.96 9.75 23.35
CA GLU A 103 14.56 9.38 23.09
C GLU A 103 14.41 8.55 21.81
N MET A 104 15.12 8.92 20.73
CA MET A 104 15.15 8.14 19.50
C MET A 104 15.72 6.74 19.72
N LEU A 105 16.79 6.62 20.51
CA LEU A 105 17.44 5.36 20.82
C LEU A 105 16.55 4.44 21.67
N ASP A 106 15.91 4.99 22.69
CA ASP A 106 14.96 4.24 23.53
C ASP A 106 13.79 3.73 22.67
N THR A 107 13.29 4.55 21.75
CA THR A 107 12.25 4.15 20.78
C THR A 107 12.72 3.00 19.89
N ILE A 108 13.94 3.08 19.36
CA ILE A 108 14.52 2.01 18.52
C ILE A 108 14.63 0.70 19.32
N LYS A 109 15.13 0.76 20.57
CA LYS A 109 15.24 -0.42 21.45
C LYS A 109 13.88 -1.08 21.67
N THR A 110 12.84 -0.29 21.99
CA THR A 110 11.47 -0.83 22.13
C THR A 110 10.95 -1.46 20.84
N LYS A 111 11.24 -0.86 19.67
CA LYS A 111 10.80 -1.41 18.38
C LYS A 111 11.53 -2.69 17.99
N ASP A 112 12.81 -2.82 18.36
CA ASP A 112 13.55 -4.07 18.17
C ASP A 112 13.00 -5.20 19.05
N GLU A 113 12.62 -4.92 20.29
CA GLU A 113 11.94 -5.88 21.17
C GLU A 113 10.59 -6.33 20.60
N GLU A 114 9.78 -5.39 20.11
CA GLU A 114 8.52 -5.70 19.40
C GLU A 114 8.78 -6.59 18.16
N LEU A 115 9.82 -6.30 17.37
CA LEU A 115 10.19 -7.10 16.20
C LEU A 115 10.61 -8.51 16.59
N ILE A 116 11.38 -8.68 17.66
CA ILE A 116 11.77 -9.99 18.20
C ILE A 116 10.52 -10.77 18.62
N HIS A 117 9.58 -10.12 19.32
CA HIS A 117 8.31 -10.72 19.71
C HIS A 117 7.48 -11.17 18.51
N LEU A 118 7.28 -10.30 17.51
CA LEU A 118 6.52 -10.63 16.30
C LEU A 118 7.18 -11.77 15.49
N ARG A 119 8.51 -11.80 15.40
CA ARG A 119 9.23 -12.91 14.74
C ARG A 119 9.00 -14.23 15.46
N LYS A 120 8.98 -14.21 16.81
CA LYS A 120 8.66 -15.39 17.60
C LYS A 120 7.24 -15.86 17.35
N GLU A 121 6.26 -14.96 17.37
CA GLU A 121 4.86 -15.29 17.10
C GLU A 121 4.64 -15.86 15.68
N ILE A 122 5.29 -15.27 14.67
CA ILE A 122 5.29 -15.80 13.29
C ILE A 122 5.84 -17.23 13.25
N ASN A 123 6.93 -17.50 13.95
CA ASN A 123 7.54 -18.83 13.99
C ASN A 123 6.64 -19.85 14.71
N ASP A 124 6.00 -19.46 15.82
CA ASP A 124 5.05 -20.29 16.54
C ASP A 124 3.81 -20.61 15.68
N MET A 125 3.29 -19.62 14.95
CA MET A 125 2.18 -19.79 14.01
C MET A 125 2.55 -20.73 12.86
N LYS A 126 3.77 -20.63 12.31
CA LYS A 126 4.28 -21.57 11.29
C LYS A 126 4.39 -22.99 11.83
N GLY A 127 4.83 -23.15 13.08
CA GLY A 127 4.93 -24.46 13.74
C GLY A 127 3.59 -25.12 14.03
N LYS A 128 2.55 -24.33 14.34
CA LYS A 128 1.18 -24.81 14.61
C LYS A 128 0.37 -25.14 13.36
N ASN A 129 0.74 -24.59 12.20
CA ASN A 129 0.10 -24.84 10.91
C ASN A 129 1.03 -25.50 9.87
N PRO A 130 1.63 -26.67 10.16
CA PRO A 130 2.51 -27.34 9.20
C PRO A 130 1.75 -27.78 7.93
N ASN A 131 0.42 -27.97 8.02
CA ASN A 131 -0.43 -28.42 6.93
C ASN A 131 -0.84 -27.33 5.92
N LEU A 132 -0.71 -26.04 6.27
CA LEU A 132 -0.95 -24.93 5.32
C LEU A 132 0.22 -24.71 4.36
N LEU A 133 1.42 -25.17 4.72
CA LEU A 133 2.63 -25.08 3.90
C LEU A 133 3.10 -26.43 3.34
N SER A 134 2.42 -27.54 3.71
CA SER A 134 2.74 -28.82 3.09
C SER A 134 2.30 -28.78 1.63
N ARG A 135 3.28 -28.72 0.72
CA ARG A 135 3.13 -28.79 -0.75
C ARG A 135 2.13 -29.85 -1.22
N LYS A 136 1.89 -30.90 -0.43
CA LYS A 136 0.90 -31.94 -0.71
C LYS A 136 -0.52 -31.39 -0.80
N SER A 137 -0.97 -30.56 0.16
CA SER A 137 -2.34 -30.01 0.18
C SER A 137 -2.64 -29.13 -1.03
N ILE A 138 -1.64 -28.37 -1.49
CA ILE A 138 -1.74 -27.53 -2.70
C ILE A 138 -1.73 -28.40 -3.96
N SER A 139 -0.95 -29.50 -3.98
CA SER A 139 -0.93 -30.41 -5.13
C SER A 139 -2.24 -31.16 -5.31
N THR A 140 -2.89 -31.61 -4.22
CA THR A 140 -4.21 -32.27 -4.31
C THR A 140 -5.29 -31.30 -4.75
N ALA A 141 -5.31 -30.08 -4.20
CA ALA A 141 -6.25 -29.05 -4.62
C ALA A 141 -6.08 -28.68 -6.11
N ASN A 142 -4.85 -28.58 -6.60
CA ASN A 142 -4.59 -28.29 -8.01
C ASN A 142 -5.01 -29.46 -8.93
N VAL A 143 -4.88 -30.71 -8.48
CA VAL A 143 -5.37 -31.88 -9.24
C VAL A 143 -6.90 -31.90 -9.29
N GLU A 144 -7.59 -31.59 -8.19
CA GLU A 144 -9.05 -31.48 -8.14
C GLU A 144 -9.56 -30.33 -9.03
N ILE A 145 -8.89 -29.18 -9.02
CA ILE A 145 -9.21 -28.04 -9.90
C ILE A 145 -9.04 -28.43 -11.38
N ALA A 146 -7.96 -29.14 -11.72
CA ALA A 146 -7.73 -29.60 -13.09
C ALA A 146 -8.80 -30.62 -13.55
N GLN A 147 -9.21 -31.52 -12.67
CA GLN A 147 -10.32 -32.45 -12.95
C GLN A 147 -11.64 -31.71 -13.14
N GLN A 148 -11.98 -30.76 -12.27
CA GLN A 148 -13.20 -29.96 -12.41
C GLN A 148 -13.22 -29.14 -13.70
N ALA A 149 -12.08 -28.57 -14.11
CA ALA A 149 -11.97 -27.83 -15.36
C ALA A 149 -12.22 -28.72 -16.58
N ALA A 150 -11.72 -29.97 -16.58
CA ALA A 150 -11.98 -30.93 -17.64
C ALA A 150 -13.47 -31.32 -17.73
N THR A 151 -14.14 -31.51 -16.59
CA THR A 151 -15.58 -31.82 -16.54
C THR A 151 -16.43 -30.65 -17.07
N ILE A 152 -16.04 -29.41 -16.76
CA ILE A 152 -16.72 -28.22 -17.28
C ILE A 152 -16.61 -28.14 -18.80
N GLU A 153 -15.45 -28.47 -19.36
CA GLU A 153 -15.24 -28.43 -20.81
C GLU A 153 -16.05 -29.51 -21.54
N ASP A 154 -16.12 -30.72 -20.98
CA ASP A 154 -16.95 -31.81 -21.52
C ASP A 154 -18.44 -31.43 -21.50
N LEU A 155 -18.93 -30.85 -20.40
CA LEU A 155 -20.31 -30.37 -20.30
C LEU A 155 -20.64 -29.27 -21.31
N LYS A 156 -19.69 -28.36 -21.60
CA LYS A 156 -19.87 -27.34 -22.64
C LYS A 156 -20.00 -27.96 -24.03
N GLN A 157 -19.19 -28.96 -24.35
CA GLN A 157 -19.28 -29.66 -25.64
C GLN A 157 -20.63 -30.40 -25.78
N GLN A 158 -21.10 -31.06 -24.72
CA GLN A 158 -22.41 -31.71 -24.71
C GLN A 158 -23.56 -30.71 -24.94
N ILE A 159 -23.49 -29.53 -24.31
CA ILE A 159 -24.49 -28.47 -24.51
C ILE A 159 -24.48 -27.99 -25.97
N GLU A 160 -23.31 -27.84 -26.59
CA GLU A 160 -23.22 -27.36 -27.97
C GLU A 160 -23.78 -28.39 -28.96
N MET A 161 -23.47 -29.68 -28.75
CA MET A 161 -24.09 -30.77 -29.52
C MET A 161 -25.62 -30.82 -29.38
N LEU A 162 -26.15 -30.55 -28.19
CA LEU A 162 -27.59 -30.50 -27.95
C LEU A 162 -28.25 -29.27 -28.60
N LYS A 163 -27.56 -28.14 -28.69
CA LYS A 163 -28.05 -26.97 -29.44
C LYS A 163 -28.12 -27.26 -30.93
N GLU A 164 -27.10 -27.90 -31.50
CA GLU A 164 -27.09 -28.29 -32.92
C GLU A 164 -28.19 -29.30 -33.25
N ALA A 165 -28.51 -30.21 -32.34
CA ALA A 165 -29.61 -31.18 -32.50
C ALA A 165 -31.03 -30.56 -32.39
N SER A 166 -31.16 -29.35 -31.84
CA SER A 166 -32.45 -28.68 -31.58
C SER A 166 -32.92 -27.74 -32.71
N ILE A 167 -32.18 -27.65 -33.82
CA ILE A 167 -32.44 -26.69 -34.92
C ILE A 167 -33.61 -27.11 -35.85
N ASN A 168 -34.20 -28.29 -35.67
CA ASN A 168 -35.31 -28.78 -36.53
C ASN A 168 -36.72 -28.75 -35.89
N SER A 169 -36.96 -27.90 -34.88
CA SER A 169 -38.33 -27.66 -34.41
C SER A 169 -38.94 -26.42 -35.08
N PRO A 170 -40.25 -26.42 -35.42
CA PRO A 170 -40.88 -25.30 -36.11
C PRO A 170 -40.81 -24.06 -35.22
N THR A 171 -40.22 -23.01 -35.78
CA THR A 171 -40.07 -21.67 -35.19
C THR A 171 -41.35 -21.26 -34.45
N PRO A 172 -41.27 -20.96 -33.13
CA PRO A 172 -42.40 -20.44 -32.41
C PRO A 172 -42.68 -19.01 -32.88
N THR A 173 -43.95 -18.67 -32.77
CA THR A 173 -44.77 -17.46 -33.00
C THR A 173 -44.14 -16.06 -32.73
N ASN A 174 -42.84 -15.96 -32.45
CA ASN A 174 -42.11 -14.79 -31.95
C ASN A 174 -41.94 -13.63 -32.94
N THR A 175 -42.37 -13.77 -34.20
CA THR A 175 -42.35 -12.66 -35.18
C THR A 175 -43.61 -11.80 -35.17
N ILE A 176 -44.73 -12.33 -34.66
CA ILE A 176 -46.02 -11.63 -34.76
C ILE A 176 -46.05 -10.38 -33.86
N HIS A 177 -45.54 -10.48 -32.64
CA HIS A 177 -45.53 -9.35 -31.69
C HIS A 177 -44.60 -8.22 -32.13
N ILE A 178 -43.45 -8.55 -32.72
CA ILE A 178 -42.51 -7.55 -33.27
C ILE A 178 -43.15 -6.81 -34.44
N GLU A 179 -43.80 -7.50 -35.37
CA GLU A 179 -44.50 -6.86 -36.49
C GLU A 179 -45.69 -6.02 -36.03
N ASN A 180 -46.41 -6.46 -34.99
CA ASN A 180 -47.48 -5.66 -34.38
C ASN A 180 -46.93 -4.37 -33.72
N LEU A 181 -45.78 -4.43 -33.04
CA LEU A 181 -45.16 -3.24 -32.44
C LEU A 181 -44.69 -2.24 -33.50
N LYS A 182 -44.16 -2.71 -34.64
CA LYS A 182 -43.68 -1.85 -35.74
C LYS A 182 -44.78 -0.98 -36.37
N GLN A 183 -46.05 -1.35 -36.23
CA GLN A 183 -47.17 -0.54 -36.70
C GLN A 183 -47.34 0.76 -35.89
N TYR A 184 -46.71 0.85 -34.72
CA TYR A 184 -46.77 2.01 -33.84
C TYR A 184 -45.38 2.67 -33.78
N ALA A 185 -45.34 3.97 -34.01
CA ALA A 185 -44.11 4.74 -33.93
C ALA A 185 -43.65 4.85 -32.47
N PRO A 186 -42.42 4.44 -32.12
CA PRO A 186 -41.86 4.74 -30.80
C PRO A 186 -41.58 6.24 -30.71
N ILE A 187 -41.82 6.82 -29.53
CA ILE A 187 -41.53 8.24 -29.26
C ILE A 187 -40.01 8.39 -29.23
N ARG A 188 -39.43 9.04 -30.25
CA ARG A 188 -37.98 9.00 -30.50
C ARG A 188 -37.19 10.19 -29.96
N ASP A 189 -37.81 11.27 -29.50
CA ASP A 189 -37.04 12.45 -29.09
C ASP A 189 -37.37 13.02 -27.71
N GLU A 190 -36.31 13.34 -26.97
CA GLU A 190 -36.40 14.00 -25.66
C GLU A 190 -36.95 15.44 -25.76
N PHE A 191 -36.94 16.02 -26.95
CA PHE A 191 -37.40 17.38 -27.24
C PHE A 191 -38.88 17.50 -27.62
N GLU A 192 -39.55 16.41 -27.99
CA GLU A 192 -40.99 16.40 -28.34
C GLU A 192 -41.91 16.03 -27.17
N ARG A 193 -41.39 16.01 -25.93
CA ARG A 193 -42.19 15.80 -24.70
C ARG A 193 -43.22 16.92 -24.43
N THR A 194 -43.33 17.91 -25.31
CA THR A 194 -44.13 19.12 -25.12
C THR A 194 -45.29 19.27 -26.10
N HIS A 195 -45.96 18.18 -26.53
CA HIS A 195 -47.44 18.08 -26.70
C HIS A 195 -47.94 17.14 -27.81
N GLU A 196 -47.12 16.30 -28.43
CA GLU A 196 -47.67 15.27 -29.32
C GLU A 196 -48.10 14.04 -28.53
N TYR A 197 -49.35 14.07 -28.07
CA TYR A 197 -50.00 12.94 -27.42
C TYR A 197 -50.16 11.81 -28.43
N VAL A 198 -49.58 10.63 -28.12
CA VAL A 198 -49.99 9.39 -28.78
C VAL A 198 -51.51 9.29 -28.64
N LYS A 199 -52.21 9.01 -29.75
CA LYS A 199 -53.66 8.85 -29.74
C LYS A 199 -54.02 7.83 -28.65
N GLU A 200 -55.04 8.15 -27.86
CA GLU A 200 -55.43 7.34 -26.71
C GLU A 200 -55.62 5.85 -27.07
N GLU A 201 -56.14 5.59 -28.26
CA GLU A 201 -56.36 4.24 -28.78
C GLU A 201 -55.07 3.46 -29.02
N ASP A 202 -54.01 4.13 -29.47
CA ASP A 202 -52.73 3.48 -29.82
C ASP A 202 -51.93 3.13 -28.55
N PHE A 203 -52.08 3.93 -27.49
CA PHE A 203 -51.51 3.62 -26.17
C PHE A 203 -51.99 2.26 -25.64
N TYR A 204 -53.30 2.01 -25.67
CA TYR A 204 -53.86 0.75 -25.18
C TYR A 204 -53.46 -0.45 -26.04
N LYS A 205 -53.37 -0.28 -27.36
CA LYS A 205 -52.93 -1.37 -28.26
C LYS A 205 -51.48 -1.77 -27.99
N VAL A 206 -50.58 -0.78 -27.84
CA VAL A 206 -49.18 -1.08 -27.48
C VAL A 206 -49.11 -1.75 -26.11
N TYR A 207 -49.91 -1.30 -25.14
CA TYR A 207 -49.97 -1.93 -23.83
C TYR A 207 -50.37 -3.41 -23.89
N ASP A 208 -51.42 -3.73 -24.64
CA ASP A 208 -51.91 -5.10 -24.77
C ASP A 208 -50.87 -6.00 -25.46
N ILE A 209 -50.16 -5.48 -26.47
CA ILE A 209 -49.05 -6.21 -27.11
C ILE A 209 -47.93 -6.48 -26.10
N LEU A 210 -47.50 -5.47 -25.34
CA LEU A 210 -46.44 -5.62 -24.33
C LEU A 210 -46.85 -6.57 -23.19
N ARG A 211 -48.12 -6.55 -22.81
CA ARG A 211 -48.68 -7.47 -21.83
C ARG A 211 -48.65 -8.91 -22.33
N ASN A 212 -49.10 -9.15 -23.57
CA ASN A 212 -49.07 -10.49 -24.16
C ASN A 212 -47.64 -11.02 -24.29
N ILE A 213 -46.68 -10.17 -24.71
CA ILE A 213 -45.24 -10.52 -24.74
C ILE A 213 -44.75 -10.96 -23.35
N ALA A 214 -45.16 -10.25 -22.29
CA ALA A 214 -44.76 -10.57 -20.92
C ALA A 214 -45.42 -11.85 -20.38
N ASP A 215 -46.71 -12.04 -20.64
CA ASP A 215 -47.48 -13.21 -20.21
C ASP A 215 -47.00 -14.49 -20.94
N GLU A 216 -46.61 -14.38 -22.22
CA GLU A 216 -46.06 -15.48 -23.02
C GLU A 216 -44.57 -15.75 -22.78
N GLY A 217 -43.85 -14.82 -22.15
CA GLY A 217 -42.40 -14.95 -21.89
C GLY A 217 -41.55 -14.84 -23.16
N ASP A 218 -42.01 -14.14 -24.19
CA ASP A 218 -41.27 -13.95 -25.45
C ASP A 218 -40.09 -12.97 -25.24
N LYS A 219 -38.93 -13.55 -24.89
CA LYS A 219 -37.71 -12.81 -24.60
C LYS A 219 -37.24 -11.95 -25.77
N ILE A 220 -37.49 -12.37 -27.01
CA ILE A 220 -37.01 -11.67 -28.21
C ILE A 220 -37.83 -10.41 -28.43
N SER A 221 -39.17 -10.54 -28.43
CA SER A 221 -40.07 -9.39 -28.54
C SER A 221 -39.91 -8.42 -27.36
N MET A 222 -39.65 -8.94 -26.15
CA MET A 222 -39.39 -8.11 -24.97
C MET A 222 -38.11 -7.30 -25.10
N LYS A 223 -37.01 -7.92 -25.58
CA LYS A 223 -35.75 -7.22 -25.85
C LYS A 223 -35.96 -6.12 -26.91
N TYR A 224 -36.66 -6.44 -28.00
CA TYR A 224 -36.97 -5.48 -29.06
C TYR A 224 -37.78 -4.28 -28.52
N ALA A 225 -38.80 -4.54 -27.69
CA ALA A 225 -39.62 -3.49 -27.09
C ALA A 225 -38.81 -2.54 -26.18
N ILE A 226 -37.82 -3.06 -25.45
CA ILE A 226 -36.93 -2.28 -24.59
C ILE A 226 -35.98 -1.43 -25.44
N GLU A 227 -35.29 -2.04 -26.41
CA GLU A 227 -34.33 -1.36 -27.29
C GLU A 227 -34.98 -0.22 -28.09
N ASN A 228 -36.25 -0.38 -28.46
CA ASN A 228 -37.03 0.63 -29.18
C ASN A 228 -37.89 1.51 -28.26
N ARG A 229 -37.66 1.48 -26.93
CA ARG A 229 -38.29 2.37 -25.94
C ARG A 229 -39.83 2.33 -25.87
N TYR A 230 -40.48 1.25 -26.31
CA TYR A 230 -41.94 1.10 -26.18
C TYR A 230 -42.40 1.09 -24.71
N HIS A 231 -41.52 0.70 -23.79
CA HIS A 231 -41.76 0.72 -22.35
C HIS A 231 -41.83 2.14 -21.75
N GLU A 232 -41.37 3.17 -22.48
CA GLU A 232 -41.33 4.56 -22.01
C GLU A 232 -42.57 5.38 -22.40
N ILE A 233 -43.49 4.81 -23.20
CA ILE A 233 -44.71 5.51 -23.66
C ILE A 233 -45.56 5.93 -22.45
N ARG A 234 -46.04 7.17 -22.45
CA ARG A 234 -46.81 7.78 -21.35
C ARG A 234 -48.17 8.30 -21.81
N ARG A 235 -49.16 8.19 -20.93
CA ARG A 235 -50.45 8.88 -21.06
C ARG A 235 -50.71 9.72 -19.81
N GLY A 236 -50.60 11.04 -19.93
CA GLY A 236 -50.77 11.95 -18.79
C GLY A 236 -49.79 11.61 -17.66
N LEU A 237 -50.29 11.31 -16.46
CA LEU A 237 -49.49 10.89 -15.29
C LEU A 237 -49.26 9.37 -15.21
N ILE A 238 -49.81 8.58 -16.14
CA ILE A 238 -49.72 7.10 -16.13
C ILE A 238 -48.59 6.66 -17.07
N CYS A 239 -47.62 5.92 -16.53
CA CYS A 239 -46.50 5.35 -17.27
C CYS A 239 -46.51 3.82 -17.13
N PHE A 240 -46.10 3.09 -18.17
CA PHE A 240 -46.11 1.62 -18.25
C PHE A 240 -45.12 0.89 -17.31
N TYR A 241 -44.44 1.63 -16.43
CA TYR A 241 -43.29 1.18 -15.65
C TYR A 241 -43.56 -0.07 -14.77
N MET A 242 -44.80 -0.35 -14.35
CA MET A 242 -45.06 -1.41 -13.38
C MET A 242 -45.16 -2.85 -13.94
N GLN A 243 -45.45 -3.04 -15.23
CA GLN A 243 -45.66 -4.39 -15.80
C GLN A 243 -44.36 -4.99 -16.37
N LEU A 244 -43.62 -4.21 -17.17
CA LEU A 244 -42.36 -4.66 -17.76
C LEU A 244 -41.24 -4.84 -16.74
N GLN A 245 -41.17 -4.05 -15.67
CA GLN A 245 -40.18 -4.27 -14.61
C GLN A 245 -40.30 -5.66 -13.97
N LYS A 246 -41.53 -6.13 -13.69
CA LYS A 246 -41.74 -7.47 -13.11
C LYS A 246 -41.29 -8.60 -14.03
N ALA A 247 -41.41 -8.40 -15.35
CA ALA A 247 -40.92 -9.36 -16.34
C ALA A 247 -39.39 -9.28 -16.52
N ILE A 248 -38.82 -8.07 -16.50
CA ILE A 248 -37.36 -7.84 -16.58
C ILE A 248 -36.62 -8.44 -15.38
N TYR A 249 -37.18 -8.38 -14.16
CA TYR A 249 -36.59 -9.03 -12.97
C TYR A 249 -36.66 -10.58 -12.99
N ARG A 250 -37.37 -11.18 -13.95
CA ARG A 250 -37.47 -12.64 -14.14
C ARG A 250 -36.65 -13.17 -15.31
N LEU A 251 -36.03 -12.28 -16.10
CA LEU A 251 -35.05 -12.63 -17.14
C LEU A 251 -33.66 -12.85 -16.53
#